data_AF-A0A2E0YQ63-F1
#
_entry.id   AF-A0A2E0YQ63-F1
#
_cell.length_a   1.000
_cell.length_b   1.000
_cell.length_c   1.000
_cell.angle_alpha   90.00
_cell.angle_beta   90.00
_cell.angle_gamma   90.00
#
_symmetry.space_group_name_H-M   'P 1'
#
loop_
_entity.id
_entity.type
_entity.pdbx_description
1 polymer ?
#
loop_
_entity_poly.entity_id
_entity_poly.type
_entity_poly.pdbx_seq_one_letter_code
_entity_poly.pdbx_strand_id
1 'polypeptide(L)'
;MKEKSIFRDMYTLLPLFISGLLCVGLGVLLWQKTSVDVTFISTLEEVATVFISISGFLGAILMVYIVSSAMGMKRHRTVAIDHLSKVTQKMHHFRNIIELLLRSKMWLSGLKEYIDEEFAGLTFFEVKEFYKGKSKLAIEFLQETHHYADTENLYLELKSLLMTHPKEKSLPEAIKYPRVYANEIVQKWLEHKCGSGLWYYFGYKYGIYKESLDYDAVFERHQEKIMALAHRIDAEAFEDSSFNEVFLSKLGEYMSQEVIPKLVQFQEKTQHSLPRMLRYLYGVFLVLIFAGVLLPLLYLLFAFSILALVISYAVVISTIFFISISLLPFLAREINR
;
A
#
# COMPACT_ATOMS: atom_id res chain seq x y z
N MET A 1 15.69 21.74 -10.31
CA MET A 1 14.74 20.95 -9.48
C MET A 1 15.05 20.93 -7.97
N LYS A 2 15.91 21.80 -7.40
CA LYS A 2 16.28 21.78 -5.96
C LYS A 2 15.68 22.90 -5.08
N GLU A 3 15.19 24.00 -5.65
CA GLU A 3 14.74 25.17 -4.85
C GLU A 3 13.35 25.01 -4.20
N LYS A 4 12.46 24.17 -4.74
CA LYS A 4 11.11 23.95 -4.16
C LYS A 4 11.13 23.21 -2.82
N SER A 5 12.24 22.56 -2.44
CA SER A 5 12.35 21.83 -1.16
C SER A 5 12.60 22.79 0.00
N ILE A 6 13.50 23.75 -0.18
CA ILE A 6 14.02 24.59 0.93
C ILE A 6 12.93 25.52 1.47
N PHE A 7 12.16 26.18 0.60
CA PHE A 7 11.04 27.02 1.02
C PHE A 7 9.93 26.24 1.73
N ARG A 8 9.69 25.00 1.31
CA ARG A 8 8.66 24.13 1.90
C ARG A 8 9.06 23.66 3.31
N ASP A 9 10.34 23.38 3.52
CA ASP A 9 10.88 23.01 4.83
C ASP A 9 10.93 24.22 5.78
N MET A 10 11.22 25.42 5.27
CA MET A 10 11.26 26.68 6.03
C MET A 10 9.93 27.00 6.73
N TYR A 11 8.78 26.87 6.05
CA TYR A 11 7.46 27.07 6.68
C TYR A 11 7.12 26.02 7.76
N THR A 12 7.80 24.87 7.75
CA THR A 12 7.58 23.80 8.74
C THR A 12 8.47 23.98 9.97
N LEU A 13 9.68 24.49 9.76
CA LEU A 13 10.68 24.71 10.81
C LEU A 13 10.51 26.05 11.52
N LEU A 14 9.90 27.04 10.87
CA LEU A 14 9.71 28.37 11.44
C LEU A 14 8.83 28.36 12.71
N PRO A 15 7.66 27.70 12.76
CA PRO A 15 6.87 27.62 14.00
C PRO A 15 7.64 26.93 15.12
N LEU A 16 8.38 25.85 14.80
CA LEU A 16 9.18 25.11 15.78
C LEU A 16 10.29 25.99 16.36
N PHE A 17 10.98 26.75 15.52
CA PHE A 17 12.05 27.64 15.94
C PHE A 17 11.54 28.78 16.83
N ILE A 18 10.44 29.44 16.43
CA ILE A 18 9.85 30.53 17.22
C ILE A 18 9.33 30.00 18.56
N SER A 19 8.65 28.85 18.58
CA SER A 19 8.20 28.21 19.82
C SER A 19 9.37 27.76 20.70
N GLY A 20 10.48 27.31 20.11
CA GLY A 20 11.70 26.98 20.85
C GLY A 20 12.32 28.20 21.52
N LEU A 21 12.42 29.33 20.79
CA LEU A 21 12.88 30.61 21.34
C LEU A 21 11.95 31.11 22.45
N LEU A 22 10.64 30.99 22.26
CA LEU A 22 9.66 31.32 23.29
C LEU A 22 9.86 30.46 24.55
N CYS A 23 10.12 29.17 24.39
CA CYS A 23 10.35 28.25 25.52
C CYS A 23 11.58 28.65 26.33
N VAL A 24 12.70 28.91 25.65
CA VAL A 24 13.94 29.35 26.31
C VAL A 24 13.74 30.71 26.97
N GLY A 25 13.12 31.66 26.26
CA GLY A 25 12.85 33.00 26.77
C GLY A 25 11.96 32.97 28.03
N LEU A 26 10.86 32.23 28.00
CA LEU A 26 9.98 32.05 29.16
C LEU A 26 10.70 31.34 30.30
N GLY A 27 11.48 30.29 30.02
CA GLY A 27 12.25 29.57 31.04
C GLY A 27 13.24 30.49 31.77
N VAL A 28 13.98 31.31 31.03
CA VAL A 28 14.94 32.28 31.62
C VAL A 28 14.21 33.36 32.41
N LEU A 29 13.13 33.94 31.88
CA LEU A 29 12.38 35.01 32.55
C LEU A 29 11.73 34.51 33.85
N LEU A 30 11.11 33.34 33.81
CA LEU A 30 10.50 32.71 34.99
C LEU A 30 11.55 32.36 36.03
N TRP A 31 12.67 31.77 35.61
CA TRP A 31 13.78 31.43 36.51
C TRP A 31 14.39 32.66 37.20
N GLN A 32 14.63 33.72 36.43
CA GLN A 32 15.15 34.97 36.96
C GLN A 32 14.18 35.58 37.97
N LYS A 33 12.88 35.58 37.66
CA LYS A 33 11.85 36.13 38.55
C LYS A 33 11.72 35.32 39.84
N THR A 34 11.76 33.99 39.79
CA THR A 34 11.77 33.13 40.99
C THR A 34 13.02 33.29 41.84
N SER A 35 14.14 33.71 41.25
CA SER A 35 15.40 33.92 41.98
C SER A 35 15.45 35.28 42.70
N VAL A 36 14.67 36.27 42.26
CA VAL A 36 14.70 37.64 42.78
C VAL A 36 13.54 37.91 43.74
N ASP A 37 12.39 37.24 43.56
CA ASP A 37 11.16 37.53 44.28
C ASP A 37 10.54 36.26 44.87
N VAL A 38 10.64 36.11 46.19
CA VAL A 38 10.13 34.94 46.92
C VAL A 38 8.60 34.85 46.85
N THR A 39 7.90 35.98 46.74
CA THR A 39 6.42 36.00 46.64
C THR A 39 5.93 35.51 45.27
N PHE A 40 6.81 35.49 44.26
CA PHE A 40 6.48 34.94 42.96
C PHE A 40 6.40 33.41 42.96
N ILE A 41 7.11 32.74 43.87
CA ILE A 41 7.05 31.27 44.02
C ILE A 41 5.62 30.85 44.40
N SER A 42 5.03 31.47 45.43
CA SER A 42 3.65 31.16 45.85
C SER A 42 2.63 31.46 44.74
N THR A 43 2.88 32.49 43.93
CA THR A 43 2.02 32.79 42.76
C THR A 43 2.07 31.66 41.73
N LEU A 44 3.25 31.09 41.43
CA LEU A 44 3.37 29.97 40.51
C LEU A 44 2.64 28.72 41.05
N GLU A 45 2.70 28.48 42.36
CA GLU A 45 2.02 27.37 43.03
C GLU A 45 0.50 27.50 42.95
N GLU A 46 -0.03 28.69 43.24
CA GLU A 46 -1.47 28.97 43.17
C GLU A 46 -2.03 28.72 41.76
N VAL A 47 -1.27 29.10 40.72
CA VAL A 47 -1.67 28.93 39.32
C VAL A 47 -1.47 27.48 38.82
N ALA A 48 -0.68 26.65 39.51
CA ALA A 48 -0.36 25.30 39.07
C ALA A 48 -1.59 24.41 38.89
N THR A 49 -2.57 24.53 39.78
CA THR A 49 -3.82 23.75 39.67
C THR A 49 -4.61 24.12 38.41
N VAL A 50 -4.65 25.40 38.06
CA VAL A 50 -5.31 25.87 36.82
C VAL A 50 -4.54 25.35 35.60
N PHE A 51 -3.21 25.39 35.65
CA PHE A 51 -2.35 24.93 34.56
C PHE A 51 -2.49 23.43 34.29
N ILE A 52 -2.50 22.63 35.36
CA ILE A 52 -2.76 21.19 35.33
C ILE A 52 -4.13 20.93 34.72
N SER A 53 -5.15 21.69 35.13
CA SER A 53 -6.52 21.53 34.63
C SER A 53 -6.63 21.79 33.13
N ILE A 54 -6.03 22.87 32.62
CA ILE A 54 -6.01 23.20 31.19
C ILE A 54 -5.27 22.12 30.41
N SER A 55 -4.06 21.74 30.87
CA SER A 55 -3.23 20.72 30.21
C SER A 55 -3.91 19.36 30.18
N GLY A 56 -4.54 18.96 31.29
CA GLY A 56 -5.29 17.72 31.43
C GLY A 56 -6.52 17.70 30.53
N PHE A 57 -7.28 18.80 30.46
CA PHE A 57 -8.44 18.91 29.59
C PHE A 57 -8.06 18.82 28.10
N LEU A 58 -7.04 19.56 27.67
CA LEU A 58 -6.51 19.48 26.29
C LEU A 58 -5.97 18.08 25.98
N GLY A 59 -5.24 17.48 26.92
CA GLY A 59 -4.75 16.10 26.81
C GLY A 59 -5.89 15.10 26.65
N ALA A 60 -6.98 15.24 27.41
CA ALA A 60 -8.16 14.38 27.29
C ALA A 60 -8.83 14.49 25.92
N ILE A 61 -9.02 15.70 25.39
CA ILE A 61 -9.57 15.91 24.04
C ILE A 61 -8.69 15.25 22.97
N LEU A 62 -7.37 15.47 23.05
CA LEU A 62 -6.42 14.86 22.11
C LEU A 62 -6.46 13.33 22.18
N MET A 63 -6.54 12.77 23.38
CA MET A 63 -6.62 11.32 23.56
C MET A 63 -7.89 10.74 22.93
N VAL A 64 -9.06 11.36 23.15
CA VAL A 64 -10.33 10.94 22.54
C VAL A 64 -10.22 10.98 21.01
N TYR A 65 -9.63 12.02 20.45
CA TYR A 65 -9.41 12.13 19.00
C TYR A 65 -8.45 11.06 18.47
N ILE A 66 -7.33 10.82 19.16
CA ILE A 66 -6.33 9.82 18.75
C ILE A 66 -6.94 8.42 18.78
N VAL A 67 -7.64 8.07 19.86
CA VAL A 67 -8.30 6.77 20.02
C VAL A 67 -9.38 6.57 18.95
N SER A 68 -10.26 7.54 18.74
CA SER A 68 -11.33 7.43 17.72
C SER A 68 -10.75 7.29 16.31
N SER A 69 -9.73 8.08 15.97
CA SER A 69 -9.03 7.98 14.68
C SER A 69 -8.33 6.62 14.51
N ALA A 70 -7.64 6.13 15.54
CA ALA A 70 -6.99 4.82 15.50
C ALA A 70 -8.01 3.67 15.36
N MET A 71 -9.16 3.76 16.02
CA MET A 71 -10.26 2.80 15.89
C MET A 71 -10.87 2.82 14.49
N GLY A 72 -11.12 4.02 13.94
CA GLY A 72 -11.62 4.19 12.58
C GLY A 72 -10.66 3.57 11.55
N MET A 73 -9.36 3.85 11.68
CA MET A 73 -8.33 3.24 10.86
C MET A 73 -8.30 1.71 10.97
N LYS A 74 -8.39 1.15 12.19
CA LYS A 74 -8.44 -0.29 12.40
C LYS A 74 -9.63 -0.91 11.66
N ARG A 75 -10.81 -0.27 11.75
CA ARG A 75 -12.01 -0.72 11.04
C ARG A 75 -11.83 -0.68 9.52
N HIS A 76 -11.31 0.42 8.97
CA HIS A 76 -11.02 0.52 7.54
C HIS A 76 -10.00 -0.52 7.07
N ARG A 77 -8.97 -0.78 7.88
CA ARG A 77 -7.96 -1.81 7.58
C ARG A 77 -8.57 -3.20 7.57
N THR A 78 -9.42 -3.55 8.53
CA THR A 78 -10.11 -4.86 8.54
C THR A 78 -10.97 -5.04 7.30
N VAL A 79 -11.72 -4.02 6.89
CA VAL A 79 -12.53 -4.04 5.67
C VAL A 79 -11.64 -4.18 4.44
N ALA A 80 -10.52 -3.44 4.37
CA ALA A 80 -9.56 -3.55 3.27
C ALA A 80 -8.94 -4.95 3.19
N ILE A 81 -8.61 -5.58 4.33
CA ILE A 81 -8.09 -6.96 4.40
C ILE A 81 -9.13 -7.96 3.90
N ASP A 82 -10.41 -7.81 4.27
CA ASP A 82 -11.49 -8.68 3.79
C ASP A 82 -11.65 -8.58 2.28
N HIS A 83 -11.70 -7.36 1.74
CA HIS A 83 -11.74 -7.14 0.29
C HIS A 83 -10.50 -7.70 -0.42
N LEU A 84 -9.30 -7.47 0.13
CA LEU A 84 -8.06 -8.01 -0.42
C LEU A 84 -8.08 -9.55 -0.44
N SER A 85 -8.54 -10.18 0.64
CA SER A 85 -8.69 -11.64 0.73
C SER A 85 -9.62 -12.18 -0.36
N LYS A 86 -10.79 -11.56 -0.55
CA LYS A 86 -11.76 -11.92 -1.59
C LYS A 86 -11.16 -11.82 -2.99
N VAL A 87 -10.51 -10.71 -3.32
CA VAL A 87 -9.88 -10.51 -4.63
C VAL A 87 -8.69 -11.45 -4.83
N THR A 88 -7.92 -11.73 -3.78
CA THR A 88 -6.82 -12.71 -3.80
C THR A 88 -7.35 -14.11 -4.14
N GLN A 89 -8.49 -14.51 -3.58
CA GLN A 89 -9.14 -15.79 -3.92
C GLN A 89 -9.62 -15.84 -5.38
N LYS A 90 -10.18 -14.75 -5.91
CA LYS A 90 -10.50 -14.65 -7.35
C LYS A 90 -9.24 -14.90 -8.20
N MET A 91 -8.11 -14.28 -7.82
CA MET A 91 -6.83 -14.50 -8.49
C MET A 91 -6.32 -15.95 -8.36
N HIS A 92 -6.55 -16.62 -7.21
CA HIS A 92 -6.23 -18.04 -7.06
C HIS A 92 -7.04 -18.91 -8.03
N HIS A 93 -8.34 -18.67 -8.15
CA HIS A 93 -9.18 -19.39 -9.10
C HIS A 93 -8.73 -19.17 -10.54
N PHE A 94 -8.39 -17.92 -10.89
CA PHE A 94 -7.86 -17.64 -12.22
C PHE A 94 -6.53 -18.34 -12.50
N ARG A 95 -5.57 -18.29 -11.57
CA ARG A 95 -4.29 -19.01 -11.73
C ARG A 95 -4.47 -20.52 -11.86
N ASN A 96 -5.45 -21.11 -11.17
CA ASN A 96 -5.81 -22.51 -11.40
C ASN A 96 -6.35 -22.76 -12.81
N ILE A 97 -7.16 -21.86 -13.37
CA ILE A 97 -7.62 -21.93 -14.76
C ILE A 97 -6.42 -21.87 -15.70
N ILE A 98 -5.52 -20.90 -15.50
CA ILE A 98 -4.32 -20.74 -16.32
C ILE A 98 -3.43 -21.99 -16.27
N GLU A 99 -3.25 -22.59 -15.09
CA GLU A 99 -2.52 -23.84 -14.95
C GLU A 99 -3.15 -24.98 -15.77
N LEU A 100 -4.48 -25.09 -15.78
CA LEU A 100 -5.18 -26.10 -16.59
C LEU A 100 -5.01 -25.84 -18.09
N LEU A 101 -5.10 -24.59 -18.53
CA LEU A 101 -4.92 -24.21 -19.93
C LEU A 101 -3.49 -24.48 -20.43
N LEU A 102 -2.47 -24.08 -19.65
CA LEU A 102 -1.05 -24.33 -19.98
C LEU A 102 -0.70 -25.83 -20.08
N ARG A 103 -1.39 -26.68 -19.31
CA ARG A 103 -1.20 -28.14 -19.36
C ARG A 103 -2.09 -28.85 -20.39
N SER A 104 -2.97 -28.13 -21.06
CA SER A 104 -3.91 -28.70 -22.01
C SER A 104 -3.28 -28.92 -23.40
N LYS A 105 -4.04 -29.56 -24.29
CA LYS A 105 -3.64 -29.78 -25.69
C LYS A 105 -4.06 -28.65 -26.62
N MET A 106 -4.44 -27.49 -26.09
CA MET A 106 -4.90 -26.35 -26.91
C MET A 106 -3.80 -25.71 -27.75
N TRP A 107 -2.55 -26.02 -27.46
CA TRP A 107 -1.38 -25.43 -28.09
C TRP A 107 -0.92 -26.26 -29.27
N LEU A 108 -0.32 -25.62 -30.28
CA LEU A 108 0.43 -26.33 -31.32
C LEU A 108 1.49 -27.25 -30.69
N SER A 109 1.65 -28.44 -31.25
CA SER A 109 2.63 -29.41 -30.76
C SER A 109 4.05 -28.82 -30.85
N GLY A 110 4.83 -28.94 -29.78
CA GLY A 110 6.19 -28.40 -29.72
C GLY A 110 6.28 -27.00 -29.10
N LEU A 111 5.17 -26.23 -29.00
CA LEU A 111 5.22 -24.87 -28.44
C LEU A 111 5.77 -24.89 -27.00
N LYS A 112 5.31 -25.87 -26.22
CA LYS A 112 5.71 -25.99 -24.83
C LYS A 112 7.19 -26.32 -24.72
N GLU A 113 7.66 -27.31 -25.47
CA GLU A 113 9.05 -27.73 -25.51
C GLU A 113 9.96 -26.56 -25.95
N TYR A 114 9.55 -25.81 -26.98
CA TYR A 114 10.25 -24.61 -27.44
C TYR A 114 10.40 -23.56 -26.33
N ILE A 115 9.34 -23.22 -25.61
CA ILE A 115 9.41 -22.18 -24.57
C ILE A 115 10.06 -22.68 -23.27
N ASP A 116 9.74 -23.90 -22.83
CA ASP A 116 10.19 -24.41 -21.54
C ASP A 116 11.60 -25.01 -21.58
N GLU A 117 12.05 -25.51 -22.73
CA GLU A 117 13.36 -26.16 -22.90
C GLU A 117 14.33 -25.30 -23.71
N GLU A 118 13.98 -24.87 -24.93
CA GLU A 118 14.88 -24.10 -25.79
C GLU A 118 15.08 -22.67 -25.28
N PHE A 119 14.01 -22.00 -24.88
CA PHE A 119 14.02 -20.67 -24.25
C PHE A 119 13.92 -20.74 -22.72
N ALA A 120 14.48 -21.78 -22.11
CA ALA A 120 14.44 -22.00 -20.67
C ALA A 120 14.90 -20.75 -19.89
N GLY A 121 14.02 -20.27 -19.00
CA GLY A 121 14.28 -19.08 -18.19
C GLY A 121 13.77 -17.76 -18.77
N LEU A 122 13.28 -17.76 -20.02
CA LEU A 122 12.63 -16.60 -20.61
C LEU A 122 11.30 -16.31 -19.89
N THR A 123 11.05 -15.04 -19.62
CA THR A 123 9.80 -14.59 -19.01
C THR A 123 9.12 -13.55 -19.87
N PHE A 124 7.79 -13.47 -19.76
CA PHE A 124 7.01 -12.43 -20.44
C PHE A 124 7.49 -11.02 -20.10
N PHE A 125 7.91 -10.77 -18.86
CA PHE A 125 8.41 -9.46 -18.44
C PHE A 125 9.70 -9.09 -19.15
N GLU A 126 10.61 -10.04 -19.36
CA GLU A 126 11.84 -9.81 -20.12
C GLU A 126 11.55 -9.51 -21.59
N VAL A 127 10.60 -10.23 -22.20
CA VAL A 127 10.15 -9.97 -23.57
C VAL A 127 9.52 -8.58 -23.69
N LYS A 128 8.64 -8.19 -22.77
CA LYS A 128 8.02 -6.84 -22.79
C LYS A 128 9.00 -5.71 -22.48
N GLU A 129 10.06 -5.99 -21.75
CA GLU A 129 11.08 -5.02 -21.36
C GLU A 129 12.38 -5.13 -22.17
N PHE A 130 12.34 -5.80 -23.33
CA PHE A 130 13.53 -6.03 -24.17
C PHE A 130 14.27 -4.73 -24.53
N TYR A 131 13.53 -3.63 -24.74
CA TYR A 131 14.07 -2.30 -25.04
C TYR A 131 14.99 -1.74 -23.94
N LYS A 132 14.94 -2.29 -22.71
CA LYS A 132 15.85 -1.93 -21.62
C LYS A 132 17.22 -2.60 -21.77
N GLY A 133 17.41 -3.49 -22.74
CA GLY A 133 18.69 -4.14 -23.08
C GLY A 133 19.20 -5.13 -22.03
N LYS A 134 18.33 -5.64 -21.15
CA LYS A 134 18.74 -6.43 -19.97
C LYS A 134 18.75 -7.95 -20.19
N SER A 135 18.08 -8.45 -21.22
CA SER A 135 17.98 -9.90 -21.49
C SER A 135 18.41 -10.20 -22.93
N LYS A 136 19.56 -10.87 -23.07
CA LYS A 136 20.02 -11.39 -24.37
C LYS A 136 19.05 -12.43 -24.92
N LEU A 137 18.50 -13.28 -24.04
CA LEU A 137 17.54 -14.33 -24.38
C LEU A 137 16.25 -13.74 -24.96
N ALA A 138 15.76 -12.63 -24.42
CA ALA A 138 14.59 -11.95 -24.97
C ALA A 138 14.85 -11.32 -26.35
N ILE A 139 16.07 -10.84 -26.59
CA ILE A 139 16.46 -10.29 -27.91
C ILE A 139 16.52 -11.42 -28.94
N GLU A 140 17.14 -12.55 -28.59
CA GLU A 140 17.21 -13.75 -29.43
C GLU A 140 15.82 -14.27 -29.78
N PHE A 141 14.95 -14.43 -28.77
CA PHE A 141 13.55 -14.83 -28.96
C PHE A 141 12.77 -13.88 -29.90
N LEU A 142 13.02 -12.58 -29.83
CA LEU A 142 12.37 -11.58 -30.69
C LEU A 142 12.96 -11.50 -32.10
N GLN A 143 14.16 -12.04 -32.32
CA GLN A 143 14.85 -12.06 -33.61
C GLN A 143 14.57 -13.35 -34.41
N GLU A 144 14.20 -14.43 -33.73
CA GLU A 144 13.79 -15.67 -34.38
C GLU A 144 12.44 -15.53 -35.11
N THR A 145 12.23 -16.41 -36.09
CA THR A 145 10.97 -16.48 -36.83
C THR A 145 9.94 -17.13 -35.92
N HIS A 146 8.78 -16.50 -35.69
CA HIS A 146 7.73 -17.06 -34.84
C HIS A 146 7.20 -18.38 -35.43
N HIS A 147 7.60 -19.50 -34.83
CA HIS A 147 7.34 -20.85 -35.33
C HIS A 147 5.95 -21.37 -34.95
N TYR A 148 5.28 -20.73 -33.98
CA TYR A 148 4.00 -21.17 -33.42
C TYR A 148 2.91 -20.09 -33.58
N ALA A 149 2.94 -19.38 -34.71
CA ALA A 149 1.92 -18.40 -35.10
C ALA A 149 1.64 -17.33 -34.02
N ASP A 150 2.71 -16.80 -33.42
CA ASP A 150 2.71 -15.78 -32.35
C ASP A 150 2.01 -16.18 -31.05
N THR A 151 1.68 -17.46 -30.84
CA THR A 151 1.06 -17.97 -29.61
C THR A 151 2.04 -18.10 -28.45
N GLU A 152 3.35 -18.02 -28.73
CA GLU A 152 4.45 -18.00 -27.78
C GLU A 152 4.28 -16.88 -26.75
N ASN A 153 3.85 -15.71 -27.20
CA ASN A 153 3.61 -14.55 -26.33
C ASN A 153 2.46 -14.79 -25.37
N LEU A 154 1.36 -15.41 -25.83
CA LEU A 154 0.25 -15.80 -24.97
C LEU A 154 0.72 -16.82 -23.93
N TYR A 155 1.47 -17.84 -24.36
CA TYR A 155 2.00 -18.86 -23.47
C TYR A 155 2.88 -18.26 -22.36
N LEU A 156 3.81 -17.38 -22.73
CA LEU A 156 4.66 -16.66 -21.77
C LEU A 156 3.85 -15.77 -20.83
N GLU A 157 2.84 -15.04 -21.32
CA GLU A 157 1.97 -14.22 -20.49
C GLU A 157 1.24 -15.07 -19.45
N LEU A 158 0.62 -16.16 -19.88
CA LEU A 158 -0.08 -17.10 -19.01
C LEU A 158 0.87 -17.71 -17.97
N LYS A 159 2.08 -18.10 -18.38
CA LYS A 159 3.14 -18.58 -17.48
C LYS A 159 3.50 -17.53 -16.42
N SER A 160 3.57 -16.25 -16.80
CA SER A 160 3.89 -15.15 -15.88
C SER A 160 2.84 -14.92 -14.79
N LEU A 161 1.57 -15.26 -15.04
CA LEU A 161 0.50 -15.20 -14.04
C LEU A 161 0.66 -16.27 -12.96
N LEU A 162 1.40 -17.35 -13.24
CA LEU A 162 1.69 -18.41 -12.27
C LEU A 162 2.91 -18.10 -11.38
N MET A 163 3.69 -17.08 -11.71
CA MET A 163 4.84 -16.64 -10.91
C MET A 163 4.42 -15.98 -9.59
N THR A 164 5.28 -16.07 -8.58
CA THR A 164 5.11 -15.36 -7.31
C THR A 164 6.10 -14.21 -7.13
N HIS A 165 7.12 -14.14 -7.98
CA HIS A 165 8.11 -13.08 -7.99
C HIS A 165 8.57 -12.76 -9.43
N PRO A 166 8.80 -11.48 -9.81
CA PRO A 166 9.17 -11.12 -11.20
C PRO A 166 10.51 -11.66 -11.71
N LYS A 167 11.33 -12.21 -10.82
CA LYS A 167 12.67 -12.75 -11.12
C LYS A 167 12.69 -14.28 -11.17
N GLU A 168 11.55 -14.90 -10.92
CA GLU A 168 11.38 -16.34 -11.04
C GLU A 168 11.61 -16.71 -12.51
N LYS A 169 12.54 -17.61 -12.80
CA LYS A 169 12.88 -18.01 -14.17
C LYS A 169 12.16 -19.29 -14.61
N SER A 170 11.72 -20.09 -13.66
CA SER A 170 11.01 -21.34 -13.87
C SER A 170 9.86 -21.44 -12.87
N LEU A 171 8.76 -22.04 -13.29
CA LEU A 171 7.66 -22.33 -12.36
C LEU A 171 8.05 -23.49 -11.45
N PRO A 172 7.67 -23.47 -10.15
CA PRO A 172 7.82 -24.62 -9.28
C PRO A 172 6.88 -25.75 -9.72
N GLU A 173 7.23 -27.00 -9.40
CA GLU A 173 6.39 -28.17 -9.70
C GLU A 173 4.96 -28.04 -9.16
N ALA A 174 4.83 -27.39 -7.99
CA ALA A 174 3.56 -27.06 -7.37
C ALA A 174 3.36 -25.53 -7.31
N ILE A 175 2.29 -25.05 -7.95
CA ILE A 175 1.94 -23.63 -7.96
C ILE A 175 1.58 -23.17 -6.54
N LYS A 176 2.23 -22.08 -6.12
CA LYS A 176 2.03 -21.49 -4.78
C LYS A 176 0.88 -20.48 -4.81
N TYR A 177 -0.03 -20.59 -3.85
CA TYR A 177 -1.19 -19.70 -3.67
C TYR A 177 -1.05 -18.93 -2.33
N PRO A 178 -0.33 -17.79 -2.32
CA PRO A 178 -0.04 -17.06 -1.09
C PRO A 178 -1.28 -16.35 -0.55
N ARG A 179 -1.35 -16.14 0.77
CA ARG A 179 -2.44 -15.35 1.38
C ARG A 179 -2.46 -13.89 0.91
N VAL A 180 -1.29 -13.36 0.57
CA VAL A 180 -1.10 -12.02 0.00
C VAL A 180 0.05 -12.13 -1.01
N TYR A 181 -0.17 -11.66 -2.23
CA TYR A 181 0.86 -11.59 -3.25
C TYR A 181 1.89 -10.50 -2.94
N ALA A 182 3.13 -10.70 -3.37
CA ALA A 182 4.15 -9.65 -3.30
C ALA A 182 3.77 -8.48 -4.23
N ASN A 183 3.94 -7.23 -3.77
CA ASN A 183 3.56 -6.06 -4.58
C ASN A 183 4.30 -6.03 -5.92
N GLU A 184 5.56 -6.47 -5.94
CA GLU A 184 6.42 -6.44 -7.12
C GLU A 184 5.82 -7.25 -8.27
N ILE A 185 5.24 -8.43 -7.99
CA ILE A 185 4.64 -9.27 -9.03
C ILE A 185 3.29 -8.72 -9.48
N VAL A 186 2.45 -8.24 -8.56
CA VAL A 186 1.13 -7.70 -8.93
C VAL A 186 1.27 -6.43 -9.75
N GLN A 187 2.22 -5.55 -9.40
CA GLN A 187 2.54 -4.36 -10.19
C GLN A 187 3.06 -4.73 -11.58
N LYS A 188 3.87 -5.78 -11.71
CA LYS A 188 4.31 -6.27 -13.03
C LYS A 188 3.16 -6.80 -13.88
N TRP A 189 2.22 -7.52 -13.28
CA TRP A 189 1.01 -7.95 -13.98
C TRP A 189 0.20 -6.75 -14.49
N LEU A 190 0.04 -5.71 -13.67
CA LEU A 190 -0.67 -4.49 -14.08
C LEU A 190 0.09 -3.71 -15.17
N GLU A 191 1.39 -3.45 -14.97
CA GLU A 191 2.28 -2.70 -15.88
C GLU A 191 2.25 -3.30 -17.30
N HIS A 192 2.31 -4.62 -17.39
CA HIS A 192 2.40 -5.35 -18.66
C HIS A 192 1.06 -5.92 -19.12
N LYS A 193 -0.05 -5.54 -18.47
CA LYS A 193 -1.42 -5.99 -18.78
C LYS A 193 -1.56 -7.52 -18.84
N CYS A 194 -0.85 -8.23 -17.96
CA CYS A 194 -0.99 -9.67 -17.83
C CYS A 194 -2.44 -10.01 -17.47
N GLY A 195 -3.00 -11.05 -18.09
CA GLY A 195 -4.40 -11.43 -18.00
C GLY A 195 -5.24 -10.96 -19.20
N SER A 196 -4.74 -10.03 -20.01
CA SER A 196 -5.44 -9.58 -21.22
C SER A 196 -5.21 -10.49 -22.43
N GLY A 197 -4.24 -11.40 -22.38
CA GLY A 197 -3.93 -12.32 -23.47
C GLY A 197 -5.13 -13.17 -23.90
N LEU A 198 -5.91 -13.73 -22.97
CA LEU A 198 -7.08 -14.53 -23.35
C LEU A 198 -8.11 -13.69 -24.13
N TRP A 199 -8.37 -12.44 -23.71
CA TRP A 199 -9.23 -11.50 -24.44
C TRP A 199 -8.68 -11.19 -25.85
N TYR A 200 -7.39 -10.95 -25.96
CA TYR A 200 -6.76 -10.61 -27.24
C TYR A 200 -6.82 -11.78 -28.23
N TYR A 201 -6.42 -12.98 -27.80
CA TYR A 201 -6.28 -14.13 -28.69
C TYR A 201 -7.62 -14.83 -28.97
N PHE A 202 -8.54 -14.92 -28.00
CA PHE A 202 -9.85 -15.58 -28.18
C PHE A 202 -10.99 -14.62 -28.50
N GLY A 203 -10.81 -13.31 -28.32
CA GLY A 203 -11.80 -12.29 -28.69
C GLY A 203 -11.35 -11.51 -29.90
N TYR A 204 -10.39 -10.61 -29.71
CA TYR A 204 -10.03 -9.61 -30.72
C TYR A 204 -9.42 -10.20 -32.00
N LYS A 205 -8.57 -11.24 -31.88
CA LYS A 205 -7.84 -11.84 -33.00
C LYS A 205 -8.11 -13.33 -33.21
N TYR A 206 -9.19 -13.88 -32.67
CA TYR A 206 -9.42 -15.33 -32.75
C TYR A 206 -9.46 -15.88 -34.18
N GLY A 207 -10.04 -15.13 -35.13
CA GLY A 207 -10.05 -15.55 -36.53
C GLY A 207 -8.67 -15.79 -37.15
N ILE A 208 -7.62 -15.17 -36.60
CA ILE A 208 -6.22 -15.34 -37.02
C ILE A 208 -5.59 -16.56 -36.33
N TYR A 209 -5.92 -16.81 -35.07
CA TYR A 209 -5.26 -17.82 -34.23
C TYR A 209 -6.05 -19.13 -34.08
N LYS A 210 -7.26 -19.25 -34.65
CA LYS A 210 -8.10 -20.45 -34.53
C LYS A 210 -7.42 -21.76 -34.99
N GLU A 211 -6.44 -21.68 -35.89
CA GLU A 211 -5.69 -22.84 -36.38
C GLU A 211 -4.49 -23.19 -35.47
N SER A 212 -4.07 -22.27 -34.61
CA SER A 212 -2.96 -22.44 -33.66
C SER A 212 -3.39 -22.57 -32.21
N LEU A 213 -4.66 -22.27 -31.89
CA LEU A 213 -5.27 -22.37 -30.57
C LEU A 213 -6.56 -23.19 -30.63
N ASP A 214 -6.46 -24.46 -30.26
CA ASP A 214 -7.58 -25.41 -30.27
C ASP A 214 -8.18 -25.55 -28.86
N TYR A 215 -9.12 -24.68 -28.49
CA TYR A 215 -9.75 -24.78 -27.17
C TYR A 215 -10.59 -26.07 -27.02
N ASP A 216 -11.09 -26.66 -28.11
CA ASP A 216 -11.87 -27.90 -28.08
C ASP A 216 -11.00 -29.10 -27.66
N ALA A 217 -9.68 -29.03 -27.90
CA ALA A 217 -8.71 -30.01 -27.42
C ALA A 217 -8.48 -30.00 -25.90
N VAL A 218 -9.04 -29.04 -25.15
CA VAL A 218 -9.05 -29.07 -23.69
C VAL A 218 -9.96 -30.20 -23.23
N PHE A 219 -9.46 -31.15 -22.44
CA PHE A 219 -10.28 -32.27 -21.93
C PHE A 219 -11.58 -31.78 -21.24
N GLU A 220 -12.70 -32.42 -21.53
CA GLU A 220 -14.04 -32.06 -21.01
C GLU A 220 -14.07 -31.85 -19.49
N ARG A 221 -13.48 -32.77 -18.71
CA ARG A 221 -13.28 -32.62 -17.26
C ARG A 221 -12.58 -31.31 -16.87
N HIS A 222 -11.58 -30.88 -17.64
CA HIS A 222 -10.88 -29.63 -17.39
C HIS A 222 -11.72 -28.43 -17.78
N GLN A 223 -12.49 -28.52 -18.88
CA GLN A 223 -13.46 -27.49 -19.25
C GLN A 223 -14.47 -27.27 -18.12
N GLU A 224 -15.13 -28.33 -17.64
CA GLU A 224 -16.07 -28.27 -16.51
C GLU A 224 -15.44 -27.63 -15.26
N LYS A 225 -14.20 -28.04 -14.93
CA LYS A 225 -13.47 -27.49 -13.79
C LYS A 225 -13.15 -26.00 -14.00
N ILE A 226 -12.77 -25.59 -15.20
CA ILE A 226 -12.51 -24.18 -15.54
C ILE A 226 -13.78 -23.35 -15.39
N MET A 227 -14.91 -23.84 -15.90
CA MET A 227 -16.20 -23.18 -15.76
C MET A 227 -16.60 -23.02 -14.29
N ALA A 228 -16.45 -24.08 -13.49
CA ALA A 228 -16.72 -24.03 -12.06
C ALA A 228 -15.79 -23.04 -11.31
N LEU A 229 -14.53 -22.93 -11.72
CA LEU A 229 -13.59 -21.95 -11.17
C LEU A 229 -13.96 -20.52 -11.58
N ALA A 230 -14.39 -20.30 -12.82
CA ALA A 230 -14.85 -18.99 -13.29
C ALA A 230 -16.12 -18.54 -12.54
N HIS A 231 -17.07 -19.44 -12.31
CA HIS A 231 -18.24 -19.15 -11.49
C HIS A 231 -17.89 -18.81 -10.02
N ARG A 232 -16.75 -19.31 -9.50
CA ARG A 232 -16.23 -18.90 -8.17
C ARG A 232 -15.50 -17.56 -8.20
N ILE A 233 -14.99 -17.14 -9.36
CA ILE A 233 -14.46 -15.79 -9.56
C ILE A 233 -15.63 -14.80 -9.49
N ASP A 234 -16.69 -15.06 -10.25
CA ASP A 234 -17.90 -14.24 -10.24
C ASP A 234 -19.09 -15.05 -10.81
N ALA A 235 -20.10 -15.31 -9.98
CA ALA A 235 -21.24 -16.12 -10.41
C ALA A 235 -22.05 -15.42 -11.49
N GLU A 236 -22.37 -14.14 -11.28
CA GLU A 236 -23.21 -13.34 -12.18
C GLU A 236 -22.51 -13.11 -13.52
N ALA A 237 -21.20 -12.84 -13.52
CA ALA A 237 -20.48 -12.64 -14.77
C ALA A 237 -20.36 -13.94 -15.60
N PHE A 238 -20.51 -15.14 -15.02
CA PHE A 238 -20.26 -16.40 -15.71
C PHE A 238 -21.42 -17.42 -15.67
N GLU A 239 -22.62 -17.02 -15.21
CA GLU A 239 -23.78 -17.90 -14.98
C GLU A 239 -24.19 -18.70 -16.23
N ASP A 240 -24.38 -18.01 -17.37
CA ASP A 240 -24.84 -18.62 -18.63
C ASP A 240 -23.71 -18.87 -19.63
N SER A 241 -22.47 -18.99 -19.15
CA SER A 241 -21.33 -19.21 -20.05
C SER A 241 -21.17 -20.70 -20.38
N SER A 242 -20.82 -21.00 -21.63
CA SER A 242 -20.31 -22.30 -22.05
C SER A 242 -18.82 -22.19 -22.36
N PHE A 243 -18.09 -23.31 -22.28
CA PHE A 243 -16.66 -23.30 -22.57
C PHE A 243 -16.42 -23.14 -24.08
N ASN A 244 -16.02 -21.93 -24.49
CA ASN A 244 -15.71 -21.57 -25.87
C ASN A 244 -14.78 -20.34 -25.91
N GLU A 245 -14.45 -19.85 -27.11
CA GLU A 245 -13.60 -18.67 -27.31
C GLU A 245 -14.19 -17.41 -26.67
N VAL A 246 -15.51 -17.23 -26.72
CA VAL A 246 -16.19 -16.07 -26.14
C VAL A 246 -16.04 -16.06 -24.62
N PHE A 247 -16.17 -17.22 -23.98
CA PHE A 247 -15.93 -17.39 -22.55
C PHE A 247 -14.48 -17.10 -22.16
N LEU A 248 -13.50 -17.65 -22.89
CA LEU A 248 -12.08 -17.41 -22.62
C LEU A 248 -11.74 -15.92 -22.77
N SER A 249 -12.29 -15.28 -23.80
CA SER A 249 -12.14 -13.84 -24.01
C SER A 249 -12.72 -13.02 -22.85
N LYS A 250 -13.98 -13.30 -22.47
CA LYS A 250 -14.67 -12.65 -21.35
C LYS A 250 -13.90 -12.83 -20.03
N LEU A 251 -13.35 -14.02 -19.80
CA LEU A 251 -12.52 -14.30 -18.63
C LEU A 251 -11.27 -13.42 -18.60
N GLY A 252 -10.53 -13.33 -19.71
CA GLY A 252 -9.36 -12.46 -19.81
C GLY A 252 -9.69 -10.98 -19.60
N GLU A 253 -10.79 -10.52 -20.18
CA GLU A 253 -11.27 -9.16 -20.02
C GLU A 253 -11.62 -8.85 -18.56
N TYR A 254 -12.44 -9.70 -17.93
CA TYR A 254 -12.84 -9.52 -16.53
C TYR A 254 -11.62 -9.51 -15.60
N MET A 255 -10.67 -10.41 -15.80
CA MET A 255 -9.49 -10.48 -14.94
C MET A 255 -8.57 -9.26 -15.09
N SER A 256 -8.38 -8.78 -16.32
CA SER A 256 -7.51 -7.64 -16.61
C SER A 256 -8.14 -6.28 -16.25
N GLN A 257 -9.46 -6.14 -16.35
CA GLN A 257 -10.17 -4.89 -16.07
C GLN A 257 -10.67 -4.78 -14.64
N GLU A 258 -11.09 -5.89 -14.01
CA GLU A 258 -11.69 -5.87 -12.68
C GLU A 258 -10.75 -6.42 -11.60
N VAL A 259 -10.28 -7.66 -11.75
CA VAL A 259 -9.64 -8.36 -10.62
C VAL A 259 -8.22 -7.89 -10.36
N ILE A 260 -7.35 -7.83 -11.37
CA ILE A 260 -5.95 -7.41 -11.21
C ILE A 260 -5.85 -5.95 -10.75
N PRO A 261 -6.58 -4.98 -11.33
CA PRO A 261 -6.57 -3.60 -10.83
C PRO A 261 -7.08 -3.47 -9.40
N LYS A 262 -8.16 -4.16 -9.04
CA LYS A 262 -8.66 -4.19 -7.64
C LYS A 262 -7.66 -4.82 -6.69
N LEU A 263 -6.91 -5.83 -7.13
CA LEU A 263 -5.87 -6.47 -6.32
C LEU A 263 -4.78 -5.45 -5.93
N VAL A 264 -4.30 -4.68 -6.91
CA VAL A 264 -3.35 -3.57 -6.67
C VAL A 264 -3.96 -2.53 -5.73
N GLN A 265 -5.17 -2.05 -6.03
CA GLN A 265 -5.83 -1.01 -5.26
C GLN A 265 -6.01 -1.39 -3.78
N PHE A 266 -6.38 -2.64 -3.48
CA PHE A 266 -6.57 -3.10 -2.11
C PHE A 266 -5.25 -3.40 -1.40
N GLN A 267 -4.20 -3.84 -2.11
CA GLN A 267 -2.87 -4.00 -1.52
C GLN A 267 -2.32 -2.66 -1.01
N GLU A 268 -2.42 -1.59 -1.80
CA GLU A 268 -1.97 -0.26 -1.41
C GLU A 268 -2.71 0.25 -0.17
N LYS A 269 -4.04 0.10 -0.13
CA LYS A 269 -4.87 0.49 1.03
C LYS A 269 -4.49 -0.23 2.34
N THR A 270 -3.96 -1.45 2.24
CA THR A 270 -3.65 -2.28 3.41
C THR A 270 -2.27 -1.97 4.02
N GLN A 271 -1.39 -1.31 3.26
CA GLN A 271 0.01 -1.03 3.65
C GLN A 271 0.21 0.33 4.33
N HIS A 272 -0.81 1.17 4.44
CA HIS A 272 -0.65 2.48 5.08
C HIS A 272 -0.39 2.36 6.60
N SER A 273 0.81 2.76 7.02
CA SER A 273 1.18 3.03 8.40
C SER A 273 0.38 4.20 8.99
N LEU A 274 0.41 4.38 10.32
CA LEU A 274 -0.20 5.53 10.99
C LEU A 274 0.09 6.87 10.26
N PRO A 275 -0.95 7.65 9.88
CA PRO A 275 -0.77 8.96 9.28
C PRO A 275 0.20 9.79 10.08
N ARG A 276 1.04 10.57 9.38
CA ARG A 276 2.02 11.44 10.05
C ARG A 276 1.35 12.41 11.03
N MET A 277 0.14 12.86 10.70
CA MET A 277 -0.70 13.68 11.57
C MET A 277 -1.02 13.00 12.91
N LEU A 278 -1.41 11.73 12.89
CA LEU A 278 -1.77 11.02 14.12
C LEU A 278 -0.55 10.81 15.03
N ARG A 279 0.64 10.58 14.45
CA ARG A 279 1.91 10.56 15.19
C ARG A 279 2.28 11.92 15.77
N TYR A 280 2.08 12.99 15.01
CA TYR A 280 2.30 14.37 15.45
C TYR A 280 1.44 14.71 16.66
N LEU A 281 0.12 14.47 16.57
CA LEU A 281 -0.81 14.70 17.67
C LEU A 281 -0.50 13.85 18.90
N TYR A 282 -0.05 12.61 18.71
CA TYR A 282 0.40 11.77 19.82
C TYR A 282 1.64 12.34 20.53
N GLY A 283 2.61 12.88 19.77
CA GLY A 283 3.76 13.57 20.37
C GLY A 283 3.35 14.81 21.18
N VAL A 284 2.45 15.62 20.64
CA VAL A 284 1.88 16.79 21.35
C VAL A 284 1.16 16.36 22.63
N PHE A 285 0.34 15.32 22.56
CA PHE A 285 -0.34 14.74 23.71
C PHE A 285 0.65 14.34 24.81
N LEU A 286 1.72 13.62 24.47
CA LEU A 286 2.74 13.22 25.44
C LEU A 286 3.40 14.43 26.11
N VAL A 287 3.78 15.45 25.33
CA VAL A 287 4.40 16.67 25.89
C VAL A 287 3.45 17.37 26.87
N LEU A 288 2.16 17.51 26.52
CA LEU A 288 1.17 18.13 27.40
C LEU A 288 0.94 17.34 28.70
N ILE A 289 0.88 16.02 28.63
CA ILE A 289 0.71 15.18 29.83
C ILE A 289 1.96 15.22 30.72
N PHE A 290 3.14 15.01 30.14
CA PHE A 290 4.38 14.99 30.91
C PHE A 290 4.70 16.38 31.49
N ALA A 291 4.76 17.41 30.66
CA ALA A 291 5.15 18.74 31.10
C ALA A 291 4.01 19.49 31.79
N GLY A 292 2.75 19.32 31.38
CA GLY A 292 1.63 20.12 31.89
C GLY A 292 0.87 19.51 33.07
N VAL A 293 0.97 18.19 33.27
CA VAL A 293 0.26 17.49 34.34
C VAL A 293 1.24 16.84 35.29
N LEU A 294 2.08 15.90 34.80
CA LEU A 294 2.96 15.12 35.67
C LEU A 294 4.01 15.98 36.35
N LEU A 295 4.69 16.87 35.63
CA LEU A 295 5.79 17.66 36.17
C LEU A 295 5.33 18.66 37.27
N PRO A 296 4.22 19.41 37.12
CA PRO A 296 3.64 20.21 38.20
C PRO A 296 3.13 19.39 39.38
N LEU A 297 2.51 18.22 39.13
CA LEU A 297 2.08 17.33 40.21
C LEU A 297 3.26 16.82 41.02
N LEU A 298 4.38 16.49 40.37
CA LEU A 298 5.60 16.08 41.07
C LEU A 298 6.11 17.19 41.99
N TYR A 299 6.05 18.45 41.54
CA TYR A 299 6.36 19.60 42.39
C TYR A 299 5.41 19.68 43.60
N LEU A 300 4.09 19.70 43.36
CA LEU A 300 3.08 19.90 44.41
C LEU A 300 3.04 18.77 45.45
N LEU A 301 3.25 17.52 45.02
CA LEU A 301 3.13 16.35 45.89
C LEU A 301 4.43 15.98 46.62
N PHE A 302 5.59 16.25 46.00
CA PHE A 302 6.88 15.83 46.55
C PHE A 302 7.81 16.98 46.90
N ALA A 303 7.31 18.24 46.86
CA ALA A 303 8.11 19.44 47.07
C ALA A 303 9.40 19.46 46.23
N PHE A 304 9.27 19.07 44.95
CA PHE A 304 10.39 19.03 44.03
C PHE A 304 10.93 20.45 43.74
N SER A 305 12.07 20.57 43.06
CA SER A 305 12.64 21.88 42.75
C SER A 305 11.65 22.78 41.97
N ILE A 306 11.60 24.08 42.30
CA ILE A 306 10.81 25.10 41.59
C ILE A 306 11.11 25.14 40.08
N LEU A 307 12.29 24.65 39.67
CA LEU A 307 12.64 24.42 38.27
C LEU A 307 11.63 23.55 37.53
N ALA A 308 10.95 22.62 38.20
CA ALA A 308 9.90 21.80 37.61
C ALA A 308 8.71 22.63 37.12
N LEU A 309 8.24 23.60 37.92
CA LEU A 309 7.17 24.51 37.51
C LEU A 309 7.63 25.46 36.39
N VAL A 310 8.87 25.97 36.50
CA VAL A 310 9.45 26.84 35.46
C VAL A 310 9.52 26.12 34.11
N ILE A 311 10.07 24.91 34.08
CA ILE A 311 10.18 24.09 32.87
C ILE A 311 8.78 23.71 32.35
N SER A 312 7.87 23.30 33.25
CA SER A 312 6.50 22.95 32.90
C SER A 312 5.80 24.09 32.14
N TYR A 313 5.79 25.28 32.72
CA TYR A 313 5.06 26.42 32.17
C TYR A 313 5.66 26.87 30.85
N ALA A 314 6.99 26.95 30.77
CA ALA A 314 7.69 27.31 29.54
C ALA A 314 7.39 26.33 28.40
N VAL A 315 7.44 25.02 28.66
CA VAL A 315 7.22 23.99 27.65
C VAL A 315 5.77 23.98 27.17
N VAL A 316 4.80 24.02 28.07
CA VAL A 316 3.38 23.92 27.69
C VAL A 316 2.90 25.18 26.99
N ILE A 317 3.24 26.39 27.46
CA ILE A 317 2.88 27.64 26.77
C ILE A 317 3.46 27.64 25.35
N SER A 318 4.72 27.23 25.21
CA SER A 318 5.39 27.15 23.91
C SER A 318 4.79 26.09 23.00
N THR A 319 4.32 24.98 23.56
CA THR A 319 3.61 23.91 22.84
C THR A 319 2.24 24.40 22.35
N ILE A 320 1.47 25.11 23.18
CA ILE A 320 0.17 25.69 22.78
C ILE A 320 0.38 26.74 21.67
N PHE A 321 1.40 27.58 21.82
CA PHE A 321 1.78 28.55 20.80
C PHE A 321 2.20 27.87 19.48
N PHE A 322 3.02 26.81 19.59
CA PHE A 322 3.43 25.99 18.44
C PHE A 322 2.23 25.40 17.70
N ILE A 323 1.28 24.81 18.41
CA ILE A 323 0.06 24.24 17.83
C ILE A 323 -0.72 25.34 17.12
N SER A 324 -0.96 26.48 17.76
CA SER A 324 -1.73 27.59 17.21
C SER A 324 -1.18 28.09 15.87
N ILE A 325 0.14 28.16 15.71
CA ILE A 325 0.78 28.63 14.48
C ILE A 325 0.89 27.51 13.43
N SER A 326 1.16 26.28 13.86
CA SER A 326 1.39 25.15 12.94
C SER A 326 0.10 24.53 12.40
N LEU A 327 -1.04 24.66 13.09
CA LEU A 327 -2.27 23.95 12.76
C LEU A 327 -2.80 24.28 11.35
N LEU A 328 -2.92 25.56 11.01
CA LEU A 328 -3.41 26.04 9.72
C LEU A 328 -2.57 25.57 8.53
N PRO A 329 -1.24 25.81 8.48
CA PRO A 329 -0.40 25.34 7.38
C PRO A 329 -0.29 23.81 7.32
N PHE A 330 -0.47 23.11 8.46
CA PHE A 330 -0.50 21.66 8.48
C PHE A 330 -1.81 21.11 7.88
N LEU A 331 -2.97 21.65 8.28
CA LEU A 331 -4.29 21.28 7.72
C LEU A 331 -4.35 21.56 6.21
N ALA A 332 -3.85 22.72 5.76
CA ALA A 332 -3.81 23.07 4.34
C ALA A 332 -2.96 22.10 3.49
N ARG A 333 -1.96 21.43 4.08
CA ARG A 333 -1.13 20.44 3.40
C ARG A 333 -1.75 19.04 3.36
N GLU A 334 -2.54 18.68 4.39
CA GLU A 334 -3.23 17.39 4.45
C GLU A 334 -4.46 17.38 3.53
N ILE A 335 -5.17 18.51 3.38
CA ILE A 335 -6.35 18.63 2.51
C ILE A 335 -5.98 18.63 1.02
N ASN A 336 -4.80 19.15 0.67
CA ASN A 336 -4.32 19.24 -0.72
C ASN A 336 -3.44 18.03 -1.14
N ARG A 337 -3.46 16.94 -0.37
CA ARG A 337 -2.74 15.69 -0.64
C ARG A 337 -3.72 14.55 -0.82
#